data_AF-A0A438MRV3-F1
#
_entry.id   AF-A0A438MRV3-F1
#
_cell.length_a   1.000
_cell.length_b   1.000
_cell.length_c   1.000
_cell.angle_alpha   90.00
_cell.angle_beta   90.00
_cell.angle_gamma   90.00
#
_symmetry.space_group_name_H-M   'P 1'
#
loop_
_entity.id
_entity.type
_entity.pdbx_description
1 polymer ?
#
loop_
_entity_poly.entity_id
_entity_poly.type
_entity_poly.pdbx_seq_one_letter_code
_entity_poly.pdbx_strand_id
1 'polypeptide(L)'
;MLVINCQGSPYEVGVQHGGAARKQIAGSIAFYSWLFKKYTDRSWESILPIAKAFGVNIEQRWPRYYQELKGIAAGSGRDILDILALNVRTEIAFGLLTSSNGPAPSRSDGCTTVSLQTGEHSWLGQNWDWMEEQKENLVLLTVACSGKPTIKMVTEGGIIGKIGLNEYGVGVCLNAIRSRGLNDTKLPAHLALRMALEASSAREARSAIENIGLAGSAHILVADAKDHFGLEFTSRTCMQLDGNSNGYILHTNHMLGIHEGIDELAEADSFARMDRISLLTAQADFPEQDLKAFATLFDDHDGFPVSICRAQEGISEDATVFNIVMDLRSVQAVVSLVNYPQVSATHIKLEMAGKPKILYILSSHFNGWYLPEFAHPYQVLSPHTETFIASPTGESVCDPISVERFKDDEDAQEFFRTKKHLWTKTDLLTSYVGRAEEFDIIFVVGGFGPMWDLATDKTSIQLLEEFHKADKILVGLCHGSAAFLNVKKADGTPVLAGEAVTGFSDLEEEQAYAIKVAPPGMPFDLEKALNEKSGGKYEKAAEAWAPHVVVSPSKKLLFGQNPGSAHDLAVEVLKVLQGTS
;
A
#
# COMPACT_ATOMS: atom_id res chain seq x y z
N MET A 1 22.56 -0.55 3.12
CA MET A 1 21.48 -1.13 3.95
C MET A 1 21.07 -2.47 3.33
N LEU A 2 20.83 -3.51 4.13
CA LEU A 2 20.33 -4.80 3.62
C LEU A 2 18.87 -4.63 3.14
N VAL A 3 18.54 -5.10 1.94
CA VAL A 3 17.16 -5.07 1.41
C VAL A 3 16.54 -6.45 1.53
N ILE A 4 15.33 -6.52 2.09
CA ILE A 4 14.62 -7.77 2.36
C ILE A 4 13.19 -7.61 1.85
N ASN A 5 12.72 -8.58 1.08
CA ASN A 5 11.32 -8.67 0.66
C ASN A 5 10.70 -9.90 1.29
N CYS A 6 9.64 -9.69 2.06
CA CYS A 6 8.92 -10.74 2.78
C CYS A 6 7.49 -10.83 2.26
N GLN A 7 6.99 -12.03 2.01
CA GLN A 7 5.62 -12.25 1.56
C GLN A 7 4.98 -13.49 2.18
N GLY A 8 3.65 -13.48 2.30
CA GLY A 8 2.85 -14.63 2.73
C GLY A 8 2.11 -14.40 4.04
N SER A 9 1.90 -15.47 4.80
CA SER A 9 1.32 -15.40 6.14
C SER A 9 2.25 -14.65 7.11
N PRO A 10 1.75 -14.15 8.26
CA PRO A 10 2.57 -13.46 9.25
C PRO A 10 3.78 -14.26 9.70
N TYR A 11 3.62 -15.57 9.93
CA TYR A 11 4.72 -16.44 10.33
C TYR A 11 5.77 -16.57 9.22
N GLU A 12 5.36 -16.76 7.96
CA GLU A 12 6.26 -16.87 6.81
C GLU A 12 7.03 -15.58 6.56
N VAL A 13 6.34 -14.43 6.64
CA VAL A 13 6.96 -13.09 6.62
C VAL A 13 8.03 -13.01 7.71
N GLY A 14 7.70 -13.44 8.92
CA GLY A 14 8.64 -13.48 10.03
C GLY A 14 9.85 -14.36 9.76
N VAL A 15 9.66 -15.58 9.27
CA VAL A 15 10.76 -16.51 8.94
C VAL A 15 11.68 -15.92 7.89
N GLN A 16 11.13 -15.28 6.86
CA GLN A 16 11.92 -14.62 5.81
C GLN A 16 12.73 -13.44 6.36
N HIS A 17 12.11 -12.57 7.16
CA HIS A 17 12.81 -11.47 7.83
C HIS A 17 13.91 -12.01 8.76
N GLY A 18 13.59 -12.93 9.65
CA GLY A 18 14.54 -13.54 10.59
C GLY A 18 15.72 -14.23 9.90
N GLY A 19 15.43 -14.96 8.82
CA GLY A 19 16.44 -15.67 8.04
C GLY A 19 17.39 -14.73 7.30
N ALA A 20 16.84 -13.73 6.61
CA ALA A 20 17.61 -12.77 5.83
C ALA A 20 18.41 -11.80 6.72
N ALA A 21 17.83 -11.35 7.85
CA ALA A 21 18.42 -10.37 8.75
C ALA A 21 19.19 -10.97 9.93
N ARG A 22 19.59 -12.26 9.88
CA ARG A 22 20.21 -12.95 11.03
C ARG A 22 21.39 -12.18 11.64
N LYS A 23 22.25 -11.59 10.80
CA LYS A 23 23.40 -10.78 11.24
C LYS A 23 22.93 -9.49 11.93
N GLN A 24 21.99 -8.77 11.32
CA GLN A 24 21.45 -7.53 11.83
C GLN A 24 20.68 -7.73 13.15
N ILE A 25 19.94 -8.83 13.28
CA ILE A 25 19.26 -9.20 14.53
C ILE A 25 20.28 -9.44 15.64
N ALA A 26 21.36 -10.19 15.34
CA ALA A 26 22.42 -10.43 16.31
C ALA A 26 23.12 -9.13 16.75
N GLY A 27 23.40 -8.23 15.80
CA GLY A 27 23.97 -6.92 16.08
C GLY A 27 23.05 -6.03 16.91
N SER A 28 21.76 -5.96 16.57
CA SER A 28 20.75 -5.25 17.36
C SER A 28 20.68 -5.76 18.80
N ILE A 29 20.66 -7.08 19.00
CA ILE A 29 20.66 -7.67 20.36
C ILE A 29 21.91 -7.26 21.13
N ALA A 30 23.09 -7.34 20.52
CA ALA A 30 24.35 -6.94 21.16
C ALA A 30 24.35 -5.44 21.52
N PHE A 31 23.91 -4.59 20.60
CA PHE A 31 23.77 -3.16 20.81
C PHE A 31 22.83 -2.84 21.98
N TYR A 32 21.61 -3.38 21.97
CA TYR A 32 20.64 -3.13 23.04
C TYR A 32 21.03 -3.75 24.37
N SER A 33 21.74 -4.87 24.37
CA SER A 33 22.32 -5.45 25.60
C SER A 33 23.26 -4.46 26.28
N TRP A 34 24.15 -3.83 25.51
CA TRP A 34 25.03 -2.78 26.03
C TRP A 34 24.24 -1.53 26.44
N LEU A 35 23.29 -1.08 25.62
CA LEU A 35 22.49 0.12 25.88
C LEU A 35 21.71 -0.01 27.19
N PHE A 36 20.97 -1.11 27.37
CA PHE A 36 20.19 -1.34 28.59
C PHE A 36 21.10 -1.43 29.81
N LYS A 37 22.27 -2.06 29.68
CA LYS A 37 23.24 -2.10 30.78
C LYS A 37 23.76 -0.71 31.13
N LYS A 38 24.08 0.13 30.14
CA LYS A 38 24.59 1.49 30.35
C LYS A 38 23.55 2.40 30.99
N TYR A 39 22.30 2.41 30.51
CA TYR A 39 21.31 3.42 30.90
C TYR A 39 20.27 2.96 31.93
N THR A 40 20.12 1.65 32.14
CA THR A 40 19.15 1.10 33.11
C THR A 40 19.78 0.15 34.13
N ASP A 41 21.09 -0.10 34.04
CA ASP A 41 21.85 -1.09 34.82
C ASP A 41 21.39 -2.56 34.64
N ARG A 42 20.51 -2.82 33.66
CA ARG A 42 19.94 -4.14 33.38
C ARG A 42 20.71 -4.88 32.30
N SER A 43 21.10 -6.11 32.60
CA SER A 43 21.57 -7.09 31.61
C SER A 43 20.46 -7.52 30.66
N TRP A 44 20.82 -8.09 29.50
CA TRP A 44 19.85 -8.66 28.56
C TRP A 44 18.98 -9.72 29.22
N GLU A 45 19.57 -10.63 29.98
CA GLU A 45 18.86 -11.70 30.68
C GLU A 45 17.83 -11.15 31.67
N SER A 46 18.15 -10.02 32.31
CA SER A 46 17.26 -9.38 33.29
C SER A 46 16.07 -8.63 32.68
N ILE A 47 16.08 -8.32 31.37
CA ILE A 47 14.95 -7.70 30.68
C ILE A 47 13.98 -8.72 30.06
N LEU A 48 14.42 -9.95 29.82
CA LEU A 48 13.58 -10.99 29.19
C LEU A 48 12.28 -11.27 29.95
N PRO A 49 12.22 -11.24 31.30
CA PRO A 49 10.95 -11.35 32.03
C PRO A 49 9.95 -10.23 31.70
N ILE A 50 10.44 -9.03 31.40
CA ILE A 50 9.62 -7.87 31.01
C ILE A 50 9.09 -8.08 29.60
N ALA A 51 9.97 -8.47 28.66
CA ALA A 51 9.58 -8.82 27.29
C ALA A 51 8.57 -9.96 27.27
N LYS A 52 8.69 -10.95 28.18
CA LYS A 52 7.73 -12.04 28.34
C LYS A 52 6.34 -11.54 28.76
N ALA A 53 6.24 -10.60 29.70
CA ALA A 53 4.95 -10.03 30.11
C ALA A 53 4.23 -9.35 28.94
N PHE A 54 4.96 -8.56 28.15
CA PHE A 54 4.45 -8.03 26.89
C PHE A 54 4.05 -9.13 25.90
N GLY A 55 4.88 -10.15 25.74
CA GLY A 55 4.62 -11.29 24.85
C GLY A 55 3.28 -11.99 25.13
N VAL A 56 2.91 -12.16 26.41
CA VAL A 56 1.62 -12.73 26.80
C VAL A 56 0.46 -11.85 26.31
N ASN A 57 0.52 -10.53 26.53
CA ASN A 57 -0.52 -9.61 26.07
C ASN A 57 -0.58 -9.53 24.53
N ILE A 58 0.58 -9.54 23.86
CA ILE A 58 0.67 -9.51 22.39
C ILE A 58 0.08 -10.78 21.79
N GLU A 59 0.41 -11.96 22.33
CA GLU A 59 -0.15 -13.23 21.85
C GLU A 59 -1.67 -13.26 21.98
N GLN A 60 -2.23 -12.73 23.08
CA GLN A 60 -3.66 -12.72 23.32
C GLN A 60 -4.42 -11.69 22.47
N ARG A 61 -3.89 -10.48 22.34
CA ARG A 61 -4.63 -9.34 21.74
C ARG A 61 -4.27 -9.09 20.29
N TRP A 62 -3.03 -9.37 19.90
CA TRP A 62 -2.52 -9.17 18.55
C TRP A 62 -1.81 -10.44 18.06
N PRO A 63 -2.52 -11.59 18.01
CA PRO A 63 -1.92 -12.89 17.72
C PRO A 63 -1.18 -12.89 16.37
N ARG A 64 -1.64 -12.10 15.39
CA ARG A 64 -0.99 -11.97 14.08
C ARG A 64 0.44 -11.42 14.19
N TYR A 65 0.64 -10.36 14.98
CA TYR A 65 1.99 -9.81 15.24
C TYR A 65 2.82 -10.81 16.01
N TYR A 66 2.24 -11.53 16.97
CA TYR A 66 2.95 -12.56 17.70
C TYR A 66 3.43 -13.71 16.80
N GLN A 67 2.64 -14.11 15.80
CA GLN A 67 3.04 -15.11 14.82
C GLN A 67 4.22 -14.63 13.95
N GLU A 68 4.23 -13.37 13.55
CA GLU A 68 5.38 -12.79 12.84
C GLU A 68 6.64 -12.78 13.71
N LEU A 69 6.53 -12.36 14.98
CA LEU A 69 7.65 -12.40 15.93
C LEU A 69 8.17 -13.84 16.14
N LYS A 70 7.28 -14.83 16.24
CA LYS A 70 7.63 -16.27 16.26
C LYS A 70 8.36 -16.69 14.99
N GLY A 71 7.91 -16.22 13.82
CA GLY A 71 8.59 -16.46 12.56
C GLY A 71 10.00 -15.88 12.55
N ILE A 72 10.18 -14.63 13.00
CA ILE A 72 11.50 -13.98 13.09
C ILE A 72 12.44 -14.77 13.99
N ALA A 73 11.95 -15.22 15.15
CA ALA A 73 12.73 -16.05 16.08
C ALA A 73 13.18 -17.35 15.39
N ALA A 74 12.26 -18.05 14.72
CA ALA A 74 12.55 -19.28 13.99
C ALA A 74 13.56 -19.07 12.83
N GLY A 75 13.36 -18.05 11.99
CA GLY A 75 14.24 -17.78 10.85
C GLY A 75 15.65 -17.34 11.27
N SER A 76 15.74 -16.54 12.34
CA SER A 76 17.02 -16.05 12.86
C SER A 76 17.75 -17.08 13.72
N GLY A 77 17.05 -18.09 14.25
CA GLY A 77 17.60 -19.04 15.21
C GLY A 77 17.75 -18.44 16.62
N ARG A 78 16.92 -17.46 16.96
CA ARG A 78 16.90 -16.77 18.27
C ARG A 78 15.71 -17.24 19.11
N ASP A 79 15.75 -16.96 20.41
CA ASP A 79 14.59 -17.18 21.26
C ASP A 79 13.52 -16.11 20.97
N ILE A 80 12.24 -16.46 21.11
CA ILE A 80 11.14 -15.52 20.94
C ILE A 80 11.25 -14.33 21.90
N LEU A 81 11.77 -14.54 23.12
CA LEU A 81 11.97 -13.48 24.09
C LEU A 81 13.00 -12.44 23.63
N ASP A 82 14.01 -12.84 22.84
CA ASP A 82 14.97 -11.91 22.25
C ASP A 82 14.28 -10.98 21.25
N ILE A 83 13.42 -11.55 20.40
CA ILE A 83 12.70 -10.80 19.37
C ILE A 83 11.63 -9.89 20.00
N LEU A 84 10.93 -10.38 21.04
CA LEU A 84 10.03 -9.55 21.82
C LEU A 84 10.77 -8.37 22.45
N ALA A 85 11.92 -8.62 23.08
CA ALA A 85 12.74 -7.57 23.70
C ALA A 85 13.14 -6.46 22.72
N LEU A 86 13.51 -6.81 21.47
CA LEU A 86 13.77 -5.83 20.42
C LEU A 86 12.54 -4.97 20.09
N ASN A 87 11.35 -5.57 20.05
CA ASN A 87 10.10 -4.89 19.69
C ASN A 87 9.48 -4.08 20.83
N VAL A 88 9.93 -4.28 22.07
CA VAL A 88 9.56 -3.48 23.25
C VAL A 88 10.74 -2.63 23.78
N ARG A 89 11.75 -2.38 22.95
CA ARG A 89 12.96 -1.66 23.36
C ARG A 89 12.68 -0.24 23.86
N THR A 90 11.69 0.46 23.29
CA THR A 90 11.32 1.83 23.67
C THR A 90 10.78 1.84 25.09
N GLU A 91 9.88 0.91 25.37
CA GLU A 91 9.28 0.68 26.68
C GLU A 91 10.35 0.40 27.75
N ILE A 92 11.34 -0.43 27.42
CA ILE A 92 12.44 -0.77 28.33
C ILE A 92 13.41 0.40 28.49
N ALA A 93 13.82 1.04 27.40
CA ALA A 93 14.82 2.11 27.41
C ALA A 93 14.34 3.36 28.13
N PHE A 94 13.07 3.75 27.95
CA PHE A 94 12.54 5.02 28.45
C PHE A 94 11.56 4.83 29.61
N GLY A 95 10.69 3.82 29.54
CA GLY A 95 9.69 3.57 30.59
C GLY A 95 10.30 3.14 31.93
N LEU A 96 11.49 2.51 31.91
CA LEU A 96 12.19 1.98 33.09
C LEU A 96 13.42 2.79 33.52
N LEU A 97 13.56 4.04 33.09
CA LEU A 97 14.67 4.91 33.48
C LEU A 97 14.76 5.00 35.02
N THR A 98 15.78 4.36 35.60
CA THR A 98 15.92 4.22 37.05
C THR A 98 16.36 5.51 37.73
N SER A 99 15.87 5.76 38.94
CA SER A 99 16.41 6.74 39.91
C SER A 99 17.29 6.09 40.98
N SER A 100 17.48 4.77 40.93
CA SER A 100 17.92 3.97 42.08
C SER A 100 19.36 4.18 42.53
N ASN A 101 20.18 4.99 41.84
CA ASN A 101 21.54 5.36 42.27
C ASN A 101 21.98 6.78 41.88
N GLY A 102 21.05 7.68 41.53
CA GLY A 102 21.38 9.04 41.08
C GLY A 102 20.42 9.60 40.03
N PRO A 103 20.66 10.82 39.52
CA PRO A 103 19.90 11.34 38.38
C PRO A 103 20.03 10.41 37.18
N ALA A 104 18.98 10.30 36.37
CA ALA A 104 19.05 9.55 35.12
C ALA A 104 20.22 10.11 34.27
N PRO A 105 21.02 9.25 33.63
CA PRO A 105 22.06 9.73 32.72
C PRO A 105 21.46 10.68 31.68
N SER A 106 22.00 11.89 31.59
CA SER A 106 21.70 12.81 30.49
C SER A 106 22.16 12.13 29.19
N ARG A 107 21.26 12.11 28.21
CA ARG A 107 21.51 11.54 26.89
C ARG A 107 20.70 12.38 25.90
N SER A 108 21.42 13.13 25.07
CA SER A 108 20.80 13.83 23.95
C SER A 108 20.22 12.80 22.96
N ASP A 109 18.97 13.00 22.53
CA ASP A 109 18.22 12.27 21.48
C ASP A 109 17.80 13.30 20.41
N GLY A 110 17.77 12.93 19.12
CA GLY A 110 17.90 13.88 18.01
C GLY A 110 16.82 13.89 16.93
N CYS A 111 15.86 12.97 16.98
CA CYS A 111 14.87 12.80 15.90
C CYS A 111 14.12 14.11 15.56
N THR A 112 14.01 14.43 14.27
CA THR A 112 13.26 15.60 13.76
C THR A 112 12.32 15.14 12.64
N THR A 113 11.04 15.47 12.75
CA THR A 113 10.00 15.08 11.77
C THR A 113 9.23 16.29 11.26
N VAL A 114 8.86 16.24 9.99
CA VAL A 114 8.06 17.26 9.32
C VAL A 114 7.01 16.58 8.44
N SER A 115 5.75 17.00 8.57
CA SER A 115 4.71 16.79 7.57
C SER A 115 4.35 18.11 6.92
N LEU A 116 4.08 18.10 5.61
CA LEU A 116 3.51 19.20 4.85
C LEU A 116 2.29 18.71 4.08
N GLN A 117 1.12 19.31 4.35
CA GLN A 117 -0.12 19.01 3.68
C GLN A 117 -0.81 20.29 3.19
N THR A 118 -0.92 20.42 1.87
CA THR A 118 -1.59 21.52 1.18
C THR A 118 -2.42 20.98 0.02
N GLY A 119 -3.07 21.87 -0.75
CA GLY A 119 -3.71 21.48 -2.01
C GLY A 119 -2.75 20.84 -3.02
N GLU A 120 -1.47 21.20 -2.97
CA GLU A 120 -0.43 20.76 -3.90
C GLU A 120 0.43 19.64 -3.33
N HIS A 121 0.71 19.67 -2.02
CA HIS A 121 1.68 18.80 -1.37
C HIS A 121 1.02 17.84 -0.37
N SER A 122 1.49 16.60 -0.31
CA SER A 122 1.30 15.72 0.85
C SER A 122 2.59 14.93 1.06
N TRP A 123 3.46 15.53 1.87
CA TRP A 123 4.81 15.04 2.12
C TRP A 123 5.05 14.78 3.61
N LEU A 124 5.88 13.78 3.89
CA LEU A 124 6.26 13.40 5.24
C LEU A 124 7.74 13.04 5.26
N GLY A 125 8.49 13.55 6.23
CA GLY A 125 9.92 13.33 6.31
C GLY A 125 10.46 13.27 7.74
N GLN A 126 11.61 12.63 7.87
CA GLN A 126 12.27 12.43 9.16
C GLN A 126 13.79 12.27 9.02
N ASN A 127 14.54 12.91 9.93
CA ASN A 127 15.84 12.41 10.39
C ASN A 127 15.64 11.49 11.60
N TRP A 128 16.13 10.26 11.49
CA TRP A 128 16.21 9.33 12.60
C TRP A 128 17.62 9.36 13.17
N ASP A 129 17.71 9.84 14.40
CA ASP A 129 18.97 10.03 15.10
C ASP A 129 19.15 8.93 16.13
N TRP A 130 20.30 8.27 16.07
CA TRP A 130 20.66 7.19 16.97
C TRP A 130 22.18 6.99 16.98
N MET A 131 22.67 6.10 17.83
CA MET A 131 24.09 5.75 17.87
C MET A 131 24.54 5.08 16.57
N GLU A 132 25.71 5.48 16.06
CA GLU A 132 26.25 5.05 14.77
C GLU A 132 26.43 3.54 14.67
N GLU A 133 26.71 2.86 15.78
CA GLU A 133 26.84 1.41 15.87
C GLU A 133 25.58 0.68 15.37
N GLN A 134 24.41 1.34 15.41
CA GLN A 134 23.18 0.73 14.92
C GLN A 134 23.00 0.84 13.40
N LYS A 135 23.81 1.64 12.69
CA LYS A 135 23.72 1.79 11.21
C LYS A 135 23.85 0.45 10.48
N GLU A 136 24.74 -0.43 10.93
CA GLU A 136 24.94 -1.74 10.30
C GLU A 136 23.77 -2.71 10.48
N ASN A 137 22.90 -2.43 11.46
CA ASN A 137 21.73 -3.24 11.81
C ASN A 137 20.44 -2.74 11.14
N LEU A 138 20.49 -1.63 10.42
CA LEU A 138 19.37 -1.13 9.63
C LEU A 138 19.12 -2.02 8.41
N VAL A 139 17.84 -2.31 8.17
CA VAL A 139 17.35 -3.05 7.02
C VAL A 139 16.24 -2.27 6.34
N LEU A 140 16.17 -2.39 5.02
CA LEU A 140 15.06 -1.93 4.22
C LEU A 140 14.13 -3.11 3.98
N LEU A 141 12.94 -3.08 4.59
CA LEU A 141 12.02 -4.21 4.61
C LEU A 141 10.78 -3.89 3.78
N THR A 142 10.50 -4.73 2.77
CA THR A 142 9.19 -4.84 2.13
C THR A 142 8.40 -5.96 2.80
N VAL A 143 7.18 -5.70 3.26
CA VAL A 143 6.27 -6.70 3.84
C VAL A 143 4.98 -6.76 3.04
N ALA A 144 4.74 -7.88 2.36
CA ALA A 144 3.48 -8.19 1.69
C ALA A 144 2.75 -9.32 2.44
N CYS A 145 2.01 -8.95 3.48
CA CYS A 145 1.24 -9.90 4.29
C CYS A 145 -0.17 -10.09 3.69
N SER A 146 -0.64 -11.33 3.57
CA SER A 146 -1.97 -11.62 3.01
C SER A 146 -3.09 -10.80 3.68
N GLY A 147 -3.90 -10.12 2.87
CA GLY A 147 -5.03 -9.29 3.33
C GLY A 147 -4.63 -7.98 4.03
N LYS A 148 -3.36 -7.56 3.94
CA LYS A 148 -2.83 -6.30 4.45
C LYS A 148 -2.11 -5.54 3.35
N PRO A 149 -2.03 -4.20 3.42
CA PRO A 149 -1.26 -3.45 2.45
C PRO A 149 0.21 -3.83 2.50
N THR A 150 0.86 -3.78 1.35
CA THR A 150 2.29 -3.88 1.22
C THR A 150 2.95 -2.68 1.89
N ILE A 151 3.90 -2.94 2.77
CA ILE A 151 4.66 -1.94 3.53
C ILE A 151 6.08 -1.89 3.00
N LYS A 152 6.67 -0.70 2.92
CA LYS A 152 8.12 -0.49 2.78
C LYS A 152 8.58 0.45 3.86
N MET A 153 9.55 0.00 4.64
CA MET A 153 10.06 0.75 5.78
C MET A 153 11.55 0.53 5.98
N VAL A 154 12.21 1.52 6.59
CA VAL A 154 13.51 1.35 7.21
C VAL A 154 13.26 0.84 8.62
N THR A 155 13.71 -0.38 8.92
CA THR A 155 13.62 -0.97 10.26
C THR A 155 15.00 -1.38 10.77
N GLU A 156 15.08 -1.82 12.02
CA GLU A 156 16.25 -2.52 12.55
C GLU A 156 15.98 -4.01 12.51
N GLY A 157 17.01 -4.83 12.27
CA GLY A 157 16.86 -6.27 12.16
C GLY A 157 16.08 -6.86 13.34
N GLY A 158 14.94 -7.50 13.05
CA GLY A 158 14.07 -8.14 14.04
C GLY A 158 12.88 -7.29 14.52
N ILE A 159 12.79 -6.02 14.13
CA ILE A 159 11.68 -5.12 14.51
C ILE A 159 10.61 -5.07 13.41
N ILE A 160 9.34 -5.29 13.76
CA ILE A 160 8.24 -5.50 12.80
C ILE A 160 7.56 -4.22 12.30
N GLY A 161 7.81 -3.08 12.94
CA GLY A 161 7.23 -1.78 12.55
C GLY A 161 8.15 -0.63 12.93
N LYS A 162 8.45 0.24 11.97
CA LYS A 162 9.27 1.44 12.18
C LYS A 162 8.81 2.57 11.25
N ILE A 163 9.71 3.17 10.46
CA ILE A 163 9.47 4.38 9.68
C ILE A 163 9.38 4.02 8.19
N GLY A 164 8.30 4.43 7.52
CA GLY A 164 8.06 4.09 6.12
C GLY A 164 6.66 4.44 5.63
N LEU A 165 6.24 3.82 4.53
CA LEU A 165 4.91 3.98 3.94
C LEU A 165 4.34 2.65 3.44
N ASN A 166 3.05 2.64 3.12
CA ASN A 166 2.37 1.50 2.51
C ASN A 166 1.84 1.80 1.10
N GLU A 167 1.30 0.77 0.42
CA GLU A 167 0.78 0.87 -0.96
C GLU A 167 -0.40 1.83 -1.13
N TYR A 168 -1.07 2.23 -0.05
CA TYR A 168 -2.15 3.23 -0.07
C TYR A 168 -1.64 4.66 0.12
N GLY A 169 -0.33 4.85 0.32
CA GLY A 169 0.26 6.16 0.60
C GLY A 169 0.15 6.59 2.05
N VAL A 170 -0.12 5.68 3.00
CA VAL A 170 -0.05 5.99 4.44
C VAL A 170 1.41 5.96 4.87
N GLY A 171 1.96 7.12 5.19
CA GLY A 171 3.32 7.30 5.71
C GLY A 171 3.34 7.42 7.23
N VAL A 172 4.40 6.91 7.86
CA VAL A 172 4.56 6.88 9.33
C VAL A 172 5.99 7.24 9.71
N CYS A 173 6.14 8.19 10.62
CA CYS A 173 7.38 8.58 11.30
C CYS A 173 7.27 8.41 12.82
N LEU A 174 8.42 8.33 13.51
CA LEU A 174 8.48 8.11 14.96
C LEU A 174 9.51 9.04 15.60
N ASN A 175 9.13 9.81 16.62
CA ASN A 175 10.11 10.42 17.52
C ASN A 175 10.08 9.72 18.88
N ALA A 176 11.26 9.39 19.39
CA ALA A 176 11.41 8.91 20.76
C ALA A 176 11.13 10.06 21.74
N ILE A 177 10.32 9.79 22.77
CA ILE A 177 10.10 10.71 23.88
C ILE A 177 10.58 10.03 25.15
N ARG A 178 11.49 10.70 25.87
CA ARG A 178 12.06 10.18 27.11
C ARG A 178 11.15 10.51 28.28
N SER A 179 10.12 9.70 28.50
CA SER A 179 9.24 9.83 29.66
C SER A 179 9.13 8.53 30.44
N ARG A 180 9.12 8.63 31.78
CA ARG A 180 8.96 7.47 32.66
C ARG A 180 7.51 6.98 32.66
N GLY A 181 7.37 5.68 32.83
CA GLY A 181 6.07 5.03 32.94
C GLY A 181 5.91 3.93 31.91
N LEU A 182 5.33 2.82 32.36
CA LEU A 182 5.16 1.62 31.58
C LEU A 182 3.77 1.05 31.84
N ASN A 183 3.05 0.68 30.79
CA ASN A 183 1.77 -0.02 30.87
C ASN A 183 1.78 -1.19 29.88
N ASP A 184 2.03 -2.39 30.39
CA ASP A 184 2.17 -3.62 29.59
C ASP A 184 0.85 -4.12 28.99
N THR A 185 -0.28 -3.50 29.34
CA THR A 185 -1.59 -3.76 28.73
C THR A 185 -1.86 -2.89 27.49
N LYS A 186 -1.02 -1.90 27.17
CA LYS A 186 -1.18 -1.04 25.99
C LYS A 186 -0.26 -1.48 24.84
N LEU A 187 -0.36 -0.84 23.67
CA LEU A 187 0.46 -1.18 22.51
C LEU A 187 1.93 -0.79 22.73
N PRO A 188 2.90 -1.69 22.52
CA PRO A 188 4.29 -1.28 22.33
C PRO A 188 4.44 -0.34 21.13
N ALA A 189 5.35 0.63 21.22
CA ALA A 189 5.54 1.66 20.20
C ALA A 189 5.71 1.08 18.78
N HIS A 190 6.55 0.05 18.62
CA HIS A 190 6.83 -0.55 17.31
C HIS A 190 5.63 -1.35 16.75
N LEU A 191 4.76 -1.88 17.62
CA LEU A 191 3.51 -2.51 17.21
C LEU A 191 2.47 -1.47 16.79
N ALA A 192 2.44 -0.31 17.45
CA ALA A 192 1.61 0.82 17.01
C ALA A 192 2.05 1.31 15.63
N LEU A 193 3.35 1.47 15.38
CA LEU A 193 3.87 1.84 14.05
C LEU A 193 3.47 0.82 12.98
N ARG A 194 3.60 -0.48 13.28
CA ARG A 194 3.14 -1.54 12.38
C ARG A 194 1.64 -1.45 12.12
N MET A 195 0.85 -1.15 13.15
CA MET A 195 -0.60 -0.99 13.01
C MET A 195 -0.96 0.21 12.13
N ALA A 196 -0.25 1.35 12.26
CA ALA A 196 -0.44 2.51 11.37
C ALA A 196 -0.08 2.18 9.93
N LEU A 197 1.07 1.53 9.70
CA LEU A 197 1.54 1.12 8.37
C LEU A 197 0.60 0.11 7.69
N GLU A 198 -0.26 -0.57 8.44
CA GLU A 198 -1.24 -1.50 7.89
C GLU A 198 -2.62 -0.90 7.62
N ALA A 199 -2.83 0.37 7.95
CA ALA A 199 -4.09 1.05 7.73
C ALA A 199 -4.27 1.47 6.26
N SER A 200 -5.52 1.56 5.80
CA SER A 200 -5.87 2.05 4.46
C SER A 200 -5.90 3.57 4.32
N SER A 201 -5.87 4.29 5.45
CA SER A 201 -5.81 5.75 5.51
C SER A 201 -5.20 6.22 6.83
N ALA A 202 -4.70 7.45 6.86
CA ALA A 202 -4.25 8.12 8.08
C ALA A 202 -5.37 8.14 9.14
N ARG A 203 -6.61 8.42 8.75
CA ARG A 203 -7.76 8.40 9.68
C ARG A 203 -8.01 7.04 10.32
N GLU A 204 -7.89 5.97 9.54
CA GLU A 204 -7.98 4.60 10.08
C GLU A 204 -6.82 4.32 11.03
N ALA A 205 -5.59 4.69 10.66
CA ALA A 205 -4.42 4.55 11.52
C ALA A 205 -4.61 5.23 12.88
N ARG A 206 -5.11 6.47 12.89
CA ARG A 206 -5.44 7.19 14.14
C ARG A 206 -6.41 6.38 14.99
N SER A 207 -7.55 6.02 14.40
CA SER A 207 -8.62 5.29 15.09
C SER A 207 -8.14 3.95 15.66
N ALA A 208 -7.22 3.29 14.97
CA ALA A 208 -6.67 2.00 15.40
C ALA A 208 -5.76 2.13 16.63
N ILE A 209 -4.96 3.19 16.72
CA ILE A 209 -3.91 3.32 17.75
C ILE A 209 -4.39 4.15 18.94
N GLU A 210 -5.08 5.27 18.70
CA GLU A 210 -5.50 6.22 19.74
C GLU A 210 -6.38 5.55 20.81
N ASN A 211 -7.33 4.72 20.38
CA ASN A 211 -8.26 4.01 21.27
C ASN A 211 -7.57 3.02 22.23
N ILE A 212 -6.39 2.52 21.86
CA ILE A 212 -5.63 1.56 22.66
C ILE A 212 -4.61 2.29 23.53
N GLY A 213 -3.98 3.33 22.99
CA GLY A 213 -2.86 4.03 23.60
C GLY A 213 -1.55 3.23 23.58
N LEU A 214 -0.47 3.87 24.02
CA LEU A 214 0.88 3.30 24.00
C LEU A 214 1.34 2.81 25.39
N ALA A 215 2.17 1.77 25.39
CA ALA A 215 2.73 1.18 26.60
C ALA A 215 3.83 2.04 27.23
N GLY A 216 4.58 2.79 26.41
CA GLY A 216 5.58 3.75 26.83
C GLY A 216 5.25 5.16 26.35
N SER A 217 6.28 5.91 25.96
CA SER A 217 6.15 7.25 25.39
C SER A 217 6.79 7.36 24.02
N ALA A 218 6.12 8.07 23.12
CA ALA A 218 6.60 8.39 21.79
C ALA A 218 5.71 9.46 21.15
N HIS A 219 6.22 10.09 20.10
CA HIS A 219 5.40 10.80 19.12
C HIS A 219 5.34 9.98 17.83
N ILE A 220 4.14 9.77 17.28
CA ILE A 220 3.92 9.10 16.01
C ILE A 220 3.26 10.09 15.05
N LEU A 221 3.94 10.39 13.94
CA LEU A 221 3.43 11.26 12.89
C LEU A 221 2.94 10.40 11.74
N VAL A 222 1.67 10.54 11.37
CA VAL A 222 1.06 9.79 10.28
C VAL A 222 0.43 10.75 9.30
N ALA A 223 0.59 10.47 8.01
CA ALA A 223 -0.06 11.23 6.95
C ALA A 223 -0.44 10.32 5.78
N ASP A 224 -1.41 10.76 4.98
CA ASP A 224 -1.72 10.23 3.65
C ASP A 224 -2.02 11.39 2.68
N ALA A 225 -2.48 11.08 1.46
CA ALA A 225 -2.78 12.11 0.46
C ALA A 225 -3.83 13.16 0.90
N LYS A 226 -4.65 12.86 1.92
CA LYS A 226 -5.82 13.65 2.34
C LYS A 226 -5.77 14.17 3.78
N ASP A 227 -5.05 13.50 4.68
CA ASP A 227 -5.06 13.80 6.12
C ASP A 227 -3.67 13.60 6.75
N HIS A 228 -3.38 14.35 7.81
CA HIS A 228 -2.15 14.22 8.60
C HIS A 228 -2.41 14.57 10.07
N PHE A 229 -1.72 13.88 10.97
CA PHE A 229 -1.82 14.13 12.41
C PHE A 229 -0.56 13.61 13.14
N GLY A 230 -0.19 14.29 14.22
CA GLY A 230 0.75 13.77 15.21
C GLY A 230 0.00 13.20 16.40
N LEU A 231 0.48 12.11 17.00
CA LEU A 231 0.00 11.62 18.30
C LEU A 231 1.17 11.57 19.27
N GLU A 232 1.07 12.36 20.34
CA GLU A 232 1.93 12.28 21.50
C GLU A 232 1.34 11.29 22.51
N PHE A 233 2.13 10.29 22.88
CA PHE A 233 1.75 9.28 23.84
C PHE A 233 2.62 9.33 25.08
N THR A 234 1.98 9.18 26.24
CA THR A 234 2.61 8.61 27.43
C THR A 234 1.97 7.25 27.73
N SER A 235 2.50 6.54 28.73
CA SER A 235 1.85 5.31 29.24
C SER A 235 0.42 5.54 29.76
N ARG A 236 0.02 6.81 29.97
CA ARG A 236 -1.27 7.22 30.54
C ARG A 236 -2.17 7.94 29.53
N THR A 237 -1.62 8.89 28.78
CA THR A 237 -2.36 9.86 27.96
C THR A 237 -1.99 9.77 26.48
N CYS A 238 -2.90 10.25 25.63
CA CYS A 238 -2.70 10.42 24.19
C CYS A 238 -3.21 11.82 23.83
N MET A 239 -2.39 12.60 23.13
CA MET A 239 -2.74 13.93 22.65
C MET A 239 -2.51 14.01 21.15
N GLN A 240 -3.50 14.51 20.41
CA GLN A 240 -3.36 14.78 18.99
C GLN A 240 -2.75 16.17 18.76
N LEU A 241 -1.85 16.24 17.78
CA LEU A 241 -1.30 17.46 17.22
C LEU A 241 -1.82 17.63 15.79
N ASP A 242 -2.39 18.79 15.52
CA ASP A 242 -2.92 19.16 14.21
C ASP A 242 -1.96 20.07 13.43
N GLY A 243 -2.16 20.12 12.11
CA GLY A 243 -1.42 21.01 11.23
C GLY A 243 -1.62 22.49 11.58
N ASN A 244 -0.53 23.27 11.47
CA ASN A 244 -0.62 24.72 11.57
C ASN A 244 -1.30 25.33 10.33
N SER A 245 -1.50 26.66 10.34
CA SER A 245 -2.17 27.37 9.23
C SER A 245 -1.48 27.25 7.86
N ASN A 246 -0.21 26.84 7.84
CA ASN A 246 0.58 26.65 6.64
C ASN A 246 0.64 25.17 6.21
N GLY A 247 -0.13 24.29 6.88
CA GLY A 247 -0.20 22.87 6.55
C GLY A 247 0.96 22.05 7.11
N TYR A 248 1.72 22.55 8.09
CA TYR A 248 2.83 21.79 8.68
C TYR A 248 2.48 21.16 10.03
N ILE A 249 3.00 19.95 10.26
CA ILE A 249 3.17 19.39 11.61
C ILE A 249 4.66 19.13 11.81
N LEU A 250 5.21 19.66 12.89
CA LEU A 250 6.63 19.59 13.23
C LEU A 250 6.78 18.88 14.58
N HIS A 251 7.81 18.06 14.74
CA HIS A 251 8.10 17.45 16.03
C HIS A 251 9.58 17.11 16.21
N THR A 252 10.06 17.23 17.45
CA THR A 252 11.38 16.75 17.87
C THR A 252 11.25 15.68 18.97
N ASN A 253 11.88 15.79 20.12
CA ASN A 253 11.91 14.76 21.18
C ASN A 253 11.38 15.27 22.54
N HIS A 254 10.57 16.32 22.55
CA HIS A 254 9.85 16.80 23.73
C HIS A 254 8.36 16.91 23.44
N MET A 255 7.53 16.77 24.47
CA MET A 255 6.09 16.98 24.35
C MET A 255 5.77 18.45 24.12
N LEU A 256 4.89 18.70 23.15
CA LEU A 256 4.28 19.98 22.82
C LEU A 256 2.89 20.10 23.47
N GLY A 257 2.18 18.98 23.60
CA GLY A 257 0.88 18.87 24.23
C GLY A 257 0.94 18.91 25.75
N ILE A 258 -0.21 19.17 26.38
CA ILE A 258 -0.35 19.16 27.84
C ILE A 258 -0.71 17.75 28.29
N HIS A 259 0.23 17.08 28.97
CA HIS A 259 0.04 15.74 29.52
C HIS A 259 -0.01 15.75 31.04
N GLU A 260 -1.11 15.26 31.61
CA GLU A 260 -1.25 15.15 33.07
C GLU A 260 -0.26 14.12 33.66
N GLY A 261 0.48 14.53 34.70
CA GLY A 261 1.38 13.65 35.43
C GLY A 261 2.56 13.12 34.60
N ILE A 262 2.97 13.88 33.59
CA ILE A 262 4.14 13.55 32.78
C ILE A 262 5.42 13.65 33.62
N ASP A 263 6.30 12.68 33.43
CA ASP A 263 7.65 12.66 33.99
C ASP A 263 8.63 12.56 32.81
N GLU A 264 8.81 13.68 32.13
CA GLU A 264 9.63 13.80 30.92
C GLU A 264 11.03 14.31 31.26
N LEU A 265 12.02 13.77 30.54
CA LEU A 265 13.42 14.17 30.58
C LEU A 265 13.80 14.79 29.24
N ALA A 266 13.15 15.91 28.90
CA ALA A 266 13.39 16.66 27.67
C ALA A 266 14.78 17.30 27.69
N GLU A 267 15.49 17.21 26.57
CA GLU A 267 16.85 17.76 26.42
C GLU A 267 16.81 19.12 25.70
N ALA A 268 17.70 20.03 26.06
CA ALA A 268 17.68 21.41 25.57
C ALA A 268 17.80 21.50 24.03
N ASP A 269 18.54 20.58 23.41
CA ASP A 269 18.69 20.54 21.95
C ASP A 269 17.39 20.21 21.22
N SER A 270 16.45 19.52 21.87
CA SER A 270 15.16 19.21 21.28
C SER A 270 14.33 20.48 21.04
N PHE A 271 14.39 21.42 21.97
CA PHE A 271 13.76 22.73 21.83
C PHE A 271 14.46 23.55 20.75
N ALA A 272 15.80 23.58 20.74
CA ALA A 272 16.58 24.31 19.74
C ALA A 272 16.32 23.80 18.31
N ARG A 273 16.25 22.47 18.10
CA ARG A 273 15.89 21.88 16.80
C ARG A 273 14.45 22.19 16.41
N MET A 274 13.53 22.28 17.37
CA MET A 274 12.14 22.66 17.10
C MET A 274 12.05 24.11 16.62
N ASP A 275 12.74 25.03 17.31
CA ASP A 275 12.83 26.43 16.88
C ASP A 275 13.47 26.54 15.50
N ARG A 276 14.53 25.77 15.25
CA ARG A 276 15.23 25.75 13.96
C ARG A 276 14.35 25.24 12.82
N ILE A 277 13.70 24.08 12.97
CA ILE A 277 12.86 23.54 11.91
C ILE A 277 11.62 24.41 11.66
N SER A 278 11.10 25.07 12.70
CA SER A 278 10.03 26.06 12.58
C SER A 278 10.48 27.27 11.75
N LEU A 279 11.71 27.77 11.97
CA LEU A 279 12.28 28.85 11.17
C LEU A 279 12.47 28.45 9.71
N LEU A 280 13.04 27.26 9.46
CA LEU A 280 13.29 26.76 8.11
C LEU A 280 11.98 26.58 7.32
N THR A 281 10.96 25.99 7.93
CA THR A 281 9.65 25.79 7.28
C THR A 281 8.86 27.07 7.09
N ALA A 282 9.05 28.08 7.95
CA ALA A 282 8.46 29.41 7.74
C ALA A 282 9.06 30.19 6.56
N GLN A 283 10.30 29.84 6.16
CA GLN A 283 11.02 30.45 5.04
C GLN A 283 10.99 29.60 3.77
N ALA A 284 10.49 28.36 3.87
CA ALA A 284 10.49 27.42 2.76
C ALA A 284 9.38 27.75 1.77
N ASP A 285 9.73 27.69 0.49
CA ASP A 285 8.81 27.67 -0.63
C ASP A 285 9.20 26.50 -1.53
N PHE A 286 8.32 25.51 -1.62
CA PHE A 286 8.60 24.26 -2.33
C PHE A 286 7.81 24.20 -3.63
N PRO A 287 8.50 24.13 -4.80
CA PRO A 287 7.83 23.89 -6.07
C PRO A 287 7.04 22.58 -6.05
N GLU A 288 5.95 22.53 -6.83
CA GLU A 288 5.17 21.31 -7.05
C GLU A 288 6.10 20.17 -7.48
N GLN A 289 5.97 19.00 -6.84
CA GLN A 289 6.74 17.78 -7.14
C GLN A 289 8.25 17.80 -6.84
N ASP A 290 8.78 18.82 -6.15
CA ASP A 290 10.21 18.85 -5.76
C ASP A 290 10.45 18.31 -4.35
N LEU A 291 10.31 16.99 -4.18
CA LEU A 291 10.59 16.31 -2.90
C LEU A 291 12.06 16.48 -2.46
N LYS A 292 12.99 16.80 -3.37
CA LYS A 292 14.40 17.05 -3.02
C LYS A 292 14.56 18.38 -2.29
N ALA A 293 13.82 19.41 -2.70
CA ALA A 293 13.81 20.68 -1.97
C ALA A 293 13.30 20.49 -0.54
N PHE A 294 12.24 19.70 -0.34
CA PHE A 294 11.76 19.32 0.99
C PHE A 294 12.83 18.58 1.83
N ALA A 295 13.60 17.68 1.20
CA ALA A 295 14.68 16.95 1.87
C ALA A 295 15.79 17.86 2.42
N THR A 296 15.99 19.06 1.87
CA THR A 296 17.02 20.00 2.35
C THR A 296 16.77 20.51 3.76
N LEU A 297 15.52 20.48 4.25
CA LEU A 297 15.19 20.81 5.64
C LEU A 297 15.95 19.95 6.65
N PHE A 298 16.33 18.75 6.24
CA PHE A 298 16.98 17.74 7.07
C PHE A 298 18.51 17.74 6.98
N ASP A 299 19.10 18.57 6.11
CA ASP A 299 20.56 18.75 6.00
C ASP A 299 21.02 20.05 6.69
N ASP A 300 20.30 20.47 7.73
CA ASP A 300 20.64 21.65 8.51
C ASP A 300 21.62 21.31 9.64
N HIS A 301 22.72 22.08 9.70
CA HIS A 301 23.82 21.89 10.66
C HIS A 301 23.88 23.01 11.72
N ASP A 302 22.83 23.83 11.83
CA ASP A 302 22.77 24.89 12.85
C ASP A 302 22.61 24.25 14.23
N GLY A 303 23.47 24.62 15.18
CA GLY A 303 23.53 23.97 16.49
C GLY A 303 24.40 22.70 16.55
N PHE A 304 25.30 22.48 15.58
CA PHE A 304 26.29 21.39 15.59
C PHE A 304 26.99 21.24 16.97
N PRO A 305 27.16 20.00 17.51
CA PRO A 305 26.90 18.70 16.87
C PRO A 305 25.46 18.17 17.06
N VAL A 306 24.61 18.90 17.79
CA VAL A 306 23.23 18.48 18.15
C VAL A 306 22.15 19.08 17.23
N SER A 307 22.55 19.48 16.02
CA SER A 307 21.73 20.03 14.93
C SER A 307 20.66 19.05 14.41
N ILE A 308 19.81 19.51 13.48
CA ILE A 308 18.80 18.65 12.82
C ILE A 308 19.47 17.51 12.05
N CYS A 309 20.54 17.80 11.30
CA CYS A 309 21.48 16.81 10.79
C CYS A 309 22.55 16.59 11.86
N ARG A 310 22.33 15.61 12.72
CA ARG A 310 23.13 15.39 13.93
C ARG A 310 24.41 14.61 13.65
N ALA A 311 25.48 14.91 14.39
CA ALA A 311 26.74 14.16 14.35
C ALA A 311 27.08 13.59 15.74
N GLN A 312 27.63 12.37 15.77
CA GLN A 312 28.13 11.73 16.99
C GLN A 312 29.53 12.28 17.30
N GLU A 313 29.57 13.51 17.80
CA GLU A 313 30.80 14.23 18.13
C GLU A 313 30.65 15.04 19.43
N GLY A 314 31.72 15.06 20.23
CA GLY A 314 31.80 15.89 21.44
C GLY A 314 30.71 15.56 22.45
N ILE A 315 29.73 16.45 22.59
CA ILE A 315 28.60 16.31 23.54
C ILE A 315 27.48 15.40 23.01
N SER A 316 27.48 15.07 21.72
CA SER A 316 26.46 14.22 21.11
C SER A 316 26.93 12.77 21.04
N GLU A 317 26.17 11.88 21.67
CA GLU A 317 26.37 10.42 21.60
C GLU A 317 25.60 9.78 20.42
N ASP A 318 24.76 10.53 19.71
CA ASP A 318 23.95 10.06 18.59
C ASP A 318 24.36 10.79 17.30
N ALA A 319 24.03 10.21 16.15
CA ALA A 319 24.14 10.81 14.82
C ALA A 319 22.84 10.61 14.03
N THR A 320 22.57 11.44 13.03
CA THR A 320 21.58 11.07 12.01
C THR A 320 22.06 9.83 11.29
N VAL A 321 21.37 8.70 11.48
CA VAL A 321 21.76 7.42 10.88
C VAL A 321 21.07 7.17 9.54
N PHE A 322 19.87 7.73 9.36
CA PHE A 322 19.23 7.86 8.06
C PHE A 322 18.22 9.03 8.05
N ASN A 323 17.99 9.55 6.84
CA ASN A 323 16.88 10.40 6.50
C ASN A 323 15.89 9.63 5.62
N ILE A 324 14.60 9.95 5.74
CA ILE A 324 13.57 9.53 4.78
C ILE A 324 12.65 10.70 4.47
N VAL A 325 12.33 10.88 3.19
CA VAL A 325 11.26 11.77 2.73
C VAL A 325 10.29 10.99 1.85
N MET A 326 9.00 11.26 1.99
CA MET A 326 7.92 10.50 1.36
C MET A 326 6.98 11.46 0.64
N ASP A 327 6.67 11.15 -0.61
CA ASP A 327 5.54 11.71 -1.34
C ASP A 327 4.38 10.72 -1.30
N LEU A 328 3.34 11.10 -0.57
CA LEU A 328 2.22 10.24 -0.22
C LEU A 328 1.16 10.18 -1.33
N ARG A 329 1.20 11.12 -2.29
CA ARG A 329 0.33 11.09 -3.48
C ARG A 329 0.89 10.17 -4.55
N SER A 330 2.19 10.25 -4.80
CA SER A 330 2.87 9.37 -5.76
C SER A 330 3.27 8.01 -5.16
N VAL A 331 3.11 7.84 -3.85
CA VAL A 331 3.46 6.63 -3.09
C VAL A 331 4.94 6.27 -3.29
N GLN A 332 5.79 7.29 -3.15
CA GLN A 332 7.24 7.20 -3.31
C GLN A 332 7.94 7.66 -2.03
N ALA A 333 9.07 7.05 -1.73
CA ALA A 333 9.97 7.57 -0.71
C ALA A 333 11.42 7.57 -1.18
N VAL A 334 12.22 8.46 -0.60
CA VAL A 334 13.65 8.53 -0.77
C VAL A 334 14.29 8.37 0.60
N VAL A 335 15.08 7.31 0.76
CA VAL A 335 15.86 7.05 1.97
C VAL A 335 17.31 7.42 1.70
N SER A 336 17.91 8.20 2.59
CA SER A 336 19.32 8.58 2.55
C SER A 336 20.04 8.06 3.78
N LEU A 337 21.03 7.19 3.59
CA LEU A 337 21.96 6.84 4.68
C LEU A 337 22.92 8.00 4.93
N VAL A 338 22.94 8.53 6.15
CA VAL A 338 23.76 9.70 6.49
C VAL A 338 25.04 9.25 7.18
N ASN A 339 26.18 9.64 6.63
CA ASN A 339 27.50 9.49 7.25
C ASN A 339 28.09 10.88 7.43
N TYR A 340 28.57 11.20 8.63
CA TYR A 340 29.24 12.47 8.89
C TYR A 340 30.76 12.24 8.89
N PRO A 341 31.61 13.17 8.39
CA PRO A 341 31.30 14.43 7.70
C PRO A 341 31.09 14.27 6.18
N GLN A 342 31.30 13.08 5.61
CA GLN A 342 31.06 12.82 4.20
C GLN A 342 29.59 12.46 3.98
N VAL A 343 28.76 13.43 3.59
CA VAL A 343 27.38 13.23 3.13
C VAL A 343 27.38 12.43 1.82
N SER A 344 27.80 11.16 1.87
CA SER A 344 27.58 10.18 0.83
C SER A 344 26.20 9.57 1.08
N ALA A 345 25.16 10.37 0.88
CA ALA A 345 23.79 9.89 0.96
C ALA A 345 23.57 8.86 -0.15
N THR A 346 23.54 7.58 0.22
CA THR A 346 23.03 6.56 -0.71
C THR A 346 21.52 6.72 -0.74
N HIS A 347 21.02 7.27 -1.85
CA HIS A 347 19.60 7.46 -2.08
C HIS A 347 18.98 6.14 -2.53
N ILE A 348 18.06 5.62 -1.74
CA ILE A 348 17.28 4.44 -2.09
C ILE A 348 15.85 4.90 -2.34
N LYS A 349 15.39 4.76 -3.59
CA LYS A 349 14.00 5.05 -3.93
C LYS A 349 13.14 3.85 -3.54
N LEU A 350 12.13 4.09 -2.72
CA LEU A 350 11.07 3.13 -2.40
C LEU A 350 9.90 3.46 -3.32
N GLU A 351 9.76 2.67 -4.39
CA GLU A 351 8.55 2.68 -5.21
C GLU A 351 7.72 1.46 -4.80
N MET A 352 6.46 1.69 -4.46
CA MET A 352 5.48 0.60 -4.44
C MET A 352 5.27 0.13 -5.88
N ALA A 353 5.03 -1.16 -6.09
CA ALA A 353 4.55 -1.60 -7.40
C ALA A 353 3.29 -0.77 -7.71
N GLY A 354 3.26 -0.08 -8.85
CA GLY A 354 2.09 0.70 -9.24
C GLY A 354 0.84 -0.18 -9.24
N LYS A 355 -0.35 0.43 -9.07
CA LYS A 355 -1.60 -0.30 -9.24
C LYS A 355 -1.57 -1.03 -10.60
N PRO A 356 -2.01 -2.30 -10.67
CA PRO A 356 -2.14 -2.97 -11.95
C PRO A 356 -2.95 -2.11 -12.93
N LYS A 357 -2.53 -2.04 -14.20
CA LYS A 357 -3.20 -1.21 -15.19
C LYS A 357 -4.18 -2.03 -16.01
N ILE A 358 -5.41 -1.52 -16.13
CA ILE A 358 -6.49 -2.13 -16.91
C ILE A 358 -6.86 -1.24 -18.09
N LEU A 359 -6.94 -1.83 -19.28
CA LEU A 359 -7.47 -1.20 -20.48
C LEU A 359 -8.87 -1.75 -20.77
N TYR A 360 -9.90 -0.93 -20.58
CA TYR A 360 -11.25 -1.24 -21.05
C TYR A 360 -11.42 -0.87 -22.53
N ILE A 361 -11.98 -1.79 -23.31
CA ILE A 361 -12.37 -1.55 -24.69
C ILE A 361 -13.89 -1.46 -24.77
N LEU A 362 -14.38 -0.32 -25.27
CA LEU A 362 -15.79 -0.09 -25.53
C LEU A 362 -16.06 -0.07 -27.04
N SER A 363 -17.18 -0.64 -27.47
CA SER A 363 -17.65 -0.56 -28.86
C SER A 363 -17.99 0.89 -29.22
N SER A 364 -17.67 1.31 -30.45
CA SER A 364 -18.09 2.58 -31.03
C SER A 364 -19.36 2.44 -31.89
N HIS A 365 -19.83 1.21 -32.13
CA HIS A 365 -21.07 0.97 -32.85
C HIS A 365 -22.30 1.54 -32.12
N PHE A 366 -23.30 2.00 -32.88
CA PHE A 366 -24.48 2.69 -32.32
C PHE A 366 -25.39 1.79 -31.47
N ASN A 367 -25.30 0.46 -31.62
CA ASN A 367 -25.96 -0.50 -30.73
C ASN A 367 -25.32 -0.53 -29.31
N GLY A 368 -24.15 0.08 -29.15
CA GLY A 368 -23.55 0.42 -27.87
C GLY A 368 -23.06 -0.74 -27.02
N TRP A 369 -22.49 -0.39 -25.87
CA TRP A 369 -22.19 -1.30 -24.76
C TRP A 369 -23.30 -1.26 -23.70
N TYR A 370 -23.41 -2.31 -22.89
CA TYR A 370 -24.51 -2.48 -21.91
C TYR A 370 -24.13 -1.91 -20.53
N LEU A 371 -24.98 -1.06 -19.93
CA LEU A 371 -24.66 -0.29 -18.72
C LEU A 371 -24.02 -1.10 -17.57
N PRO A 372 -24.67 -2.15 -17.02
CA PRO A 372 -24.12 -2.91 -15.88
C PRO A 372 -22.79 -3.63 -16.23
N GLU A 373 -22.57 -3.94 -17.51
CA GLU A 373 -21.37 -4.64 -17.98
C GLU A 373 -20.11 -3.78 -17.95
N PHE A 374 -20.24 -2.46 -17.85
CA PHE A 374 -19.11 -1.59 -17.53
C PHE A 374 -19.16 -1.08 -16.08
N ALA A 375 -20.35 -0.71 -15.60
CA ALA A 375 -20.52 -0.10 -14.28
C ALA A 375 -20.06 -1.03 -13.15
N HIS A 376 -20.53 -2.29 -13.13
CA HIS A 376 -20.19 -3.22 -12.05
C HIS A 376 -18.70 -3.59 -12.05
N PRO A 377 -18.06 -3.94 -13.20
CA PRO A 377 -16.63 -4.19 -13.20
C PRO A 377 -15.79 -2.97 -12.82
N TYR A 378 -16.18 -1.78 -13.28
CA TYR A 378 -15.50 -0.54 -12.92
C TYR A 378 -15.54 -0.30 -11.41
N GLN A 379 -16.68 -0.50 -10.77
CA GLN A 379 -16.85 -0.31 -9.32
C GLN A 379 -15.95 -1.25 -8.51
N VAL A 380 -15.85 -2.52 -8.94
CA VAL A 380 -15.01 -3.53 -8.27
C VAL A 380 -13.52 -3.30 -8.51
N LEU A 381 -13.12 -2.95 -9.74
CA LEU A 381 -11.70 -2.94 -10.14
C LEU A 381 -11.02 -1.58 -9.95
N SER A 382 -11.70 -0.45 -10.20
CA SER A 382 -11.07 0.89 -10.15
C SER A 382 -10.42 1.29 -8.81
N PRO A 383 -10.83 0.77 -7.63
CA PRO A 383 -10.08 1.00 -6.38
C PRO A 383 -8.69 0.34 -6.40
N HIS A 384 -8.54 -0.77 -7.13
CA HIS A 384 -7.35 -1.62 -7.14
C HIS A 384 -6.49 -1.44 -8.39
N THR A 385 -7.03 -0.88 -9.47
CA THR A 385 -6.34 -0.72 -10.75
C THR A 385 -6.22 0.74 -11.18
N GLU A 386 -5.23 1.04 -12.02
CA GLU A 386 -5.22 2.27 -12.82
C GLU A 386 -6.05 2.01 -14.09
N THR A 387 -7.10 2.82 -14.33
CA THR A 387 -8.10 2.57 -15.37
C THR A 387 -7.83 3.39 -16.63
N PHE A 388 -7.78 2.70 -17.77
CA PHE A 388 -7.67 3.26 -19.12
C PHE A 388 -8.85 2.81 -19.96
N ILE A 389 -9.31 3.66 -20.87
CA ILE A 389 -10.51 3.39 -21.67
C ILE A 389 -10.26 3.81 -23.10
N ALA A 390 -10.49 2.88 -24.02
CA ALA A 390 -10.34 3.11 -25.43
C ALA A 390 -11.57 2.63 -26.22
N SER A 391 -11.76 3.24 -27.38
CA SER A 391 -12.74 2.82 -28.36
C SER A 391 -12.20 3.04 -29.78
N PRO A 392 -12.71 2.34 -30.81
CA PRO A 392 -12.27 2.53 -32.19
C PRO A 392 -12.29 3.99 -32.68
N THR A 393 -13.26 4.80 -32.25
CA THR A 393 -13.44 6.18 -32.74
C THR A 393 -13.09 7.28 -31.73
N GLY A 394 -12.67 6.94 -30.50
CA GLY A 394 -12.40 7.92 -29.44
C GLY A 394 -13.66 8.38 -28.69
N GLU A 395 -14.80 7.78 -29.02
CA GLU A 395 -16.07 7.93 -28.33
C GLU A 395 -16.87 6.64 -28.44
N SER A 396 -17.75 6.42 -27.47
CA SER A 396 -18.57 5.22 -27.38
C SER A 396 -19.97 5.57 -26.88
N VAL A 397 -20.92 4.68 -27.17
CA VAL A 397 -22.34 4.86 -26.85
C VAL A 397 -22.77 3.81 -25.85
N CYS A 398 -23.32 4.24 -24.71
CA CYS A 398 -24.05 3.35 -23.80
C CYS A 398 -25.43 3.04 -24.41
N ASP A 399 -25.81 1.77 -24.46
CA ASP A 399 -27.12 1.35 -24.97
C ASP A 399 -28.26 1.95 -24.11
N PRO A 400 -29.15 2.79 -24.67
CA PRO A 400 -30.26 3.38 -23.92
C PRO A 400 -31.23 2.33 -23.35
N ILE A 401 -31.37 1.16 -23.98
CA ILE A 401 -32.24 0.08 -23.47
C ILE A 401 -31.68 -0.45 -22.15
N SER A 402 -30.35 -0.63 -22.06
CA SER A 402 -29.69 -1.02 -20.81
C SER A 402 -29.93 -0.01 -19.69
N VAL A 403 -29.92 1.30 -19.98
CA VAL A 403 -30.16 2.35 -18.99
C VAL A 403 -31.58 2.25 -18.43
N GLU A 404 -32.59 2.06 -19.28
CA GLU A 404 -33.99 1.93 -18.84
C GLU A 404 -34.25 0.63 -18.08
N ARG A 405 -33.68 -0.50 -18.54
CA ARG A 405 -33.90 -1.80 -17.89
C ARG A 405 -33.23 -1.91 -16.52
N PHE A 406 -32.14 -1.17 -16.31
CA PHE A 406 -31.38 -1.13 -15.05
C PHE A 406 -31.63 0.18 -14.28
N LYS A 407 -32.81 0.78 -14.43
CA LYS A 407 -33.17 2.01 -13.69
C LYS A 407 -33.28 1.83 -12.17
N ASP A 408 -33.55 0.60 -11.74
CA ASP A 408 -33.66 0.23 -10.32
C ASP A 408 -32.33 -0.24 -9.72
N ASP A 409 -31.25 -0.30 -10.53
CA ASP A 409 -29.88 -0.58 -10.10
C ASP A 409 -29.17 0.75 -9.80
N GLU A 410 -29.18 1.17 -8.54
CA GLU A 410 -28.63 2.48 -8.15
C GLU A 410 -27.13 2.58 -8.43
N ASP A 411 -26.36 1.49 -8.32
CA ASP A 411 -24.93 1.49 -8.62
C ASP A 411 -24.68 1.76 -10.11
N ALA A 412 -25.43 1.08 -11.00
CA ALA A 412 -25.38 1.30 -12.44
C ALA A 412 -25.84 2.72 -12.83
N GLN A 413 -26.92 3.22 -12.22
CA GLN A 413 -27.43 4.57 -12.51
C GLN A 413 -26.49 5.66 -11.98
N GLU A 414 -25.88 5.49 -10.81
CA GLU A 414 -24.92 6.44 -10.28
C GLU A 414 -23.67 6.51 -11.15
N PHE A 415 -23.18 5.36 -11.63
CA PHE A 415 -22.13 5.31 -12.64
C PHE A 415 -22.54 6.07 -13.90
N PHE A 416 -23.75 5.83 -14.42
CA PHE A 416 -24.27 6.50 -15.61
C PHE A 416 -24.28 8.04 -15.47
N ARG A 417 -24.72 8.54 -14.30
CA ARG A 417 -24.80 9.98 -14.00
C ARG A 417 -23.42 10.62 -13.83
N THR A 418 -22.53 9.98 -13.07
CA THR A 418 -21.30 10.62 -12.59
C THR A 418 -20.07 10.32 -13.45
N LYS A 419 -20.08 9.23 -14.21
CA LYS A 419 -18.91 8.75 -14.97
C LYS A 419 -19.04 8.94 -16.48
N LYS A 420 -19.99 9.74 -16.95
CA LYS A 420 -20.24 9.99 -18.39
C LYS A 420 -19.01 10.33 -19.22
N HIS A 421 -18.07 11.09 -18.65
CA HIS A 421 -16.82 11.45 -19.32
C HIS A 421 -16.00 10.23 -19.78
N LEU A 422 -16.12 9.08 -19.10
CA LEU A 422 -15.36 7.87 -19.37
C LEU A 422 -15.63 7.26 -20.74
N TRP A 423 -16.84 7.40 -21.31
CA TRP A 423 -17.18 6.85 -22.63
C TRP A 423 -17.47 7.91 -23.69
N THR A 424 -17.77 9.16 -23.29
CA THR A 424 -17.95 10.27 -24.27
C THR A 424 -16.64 10.83 -24.81
N LYS A 425 -15.51 10.53 -24.15
CA LYS A 425 -14.16 10.94 -24.53
C LYS A 425 -13.19 9.83 -24.14
N THR A 426 -13.17 8.77 -24.93
CA THR A 426 -12.18 7.71 -24.74
C THR A 426 -10.91 8.08 -25.49
N ASP A 427 -9.83 7.37 -25.18
CA ASP A 427 -8.70 7.36 -26.09
C ASP A 427 -9.06 6.59 -27.38
N LEU A 428 -8.29 6.84 -28.45
CA LEU A 428 -8.36 6.03 -29.65
C LEU A 428 -7.73 4.67 -29.40
N LEU A 429 -8.40 3.60 -29.81
CA LEU A 429 -7.89 2.22 -29.66
C LEU A 429 -6.50 2.04 -30.28
N THR A 430 -6.24 2.71 -31.41
CA THR A 430 -4.94 2.69 -32.10
C THR A 430 -3.79 3.28 -31.28
N SER A 431 -4.06 4.12 -30.27
CA SER A 431 -3.03 4.72 -29.42
C SER A 431 -2.39 3.74 -28.41
N TYR A 432 -2.95 2.54 -28.29
CA TYR A 432 -2.47 1.47 -27.41
C TYR A 432 -1.70 0.37 -28.14
N VAL A 433 -1.65 0.40 -29.48
CA VAL A 433 -0.93 -0.62 -30.27
C VAL A 433 0.56 -0.58 -29.94
N GLY A 434 1.14 -1.75 -29.66
CA GLY A 434 2.54 -1.90 -29.24
C GLY A 434 2.80 -1.60 -27.77
N ARG A 435 1.76 -1.33 -26.96
CA ARG A 435 1.88 -0.93 -25.55
C ARG A 435 1.35 -1.96 -24.57
N ALA A 436 1.06 -3.19 -25.02
CA ALA A 436 0.51 -4.25 -24.18
C ALA A 436 1.34 -4.53 -22.90
N GLU A 437 2.66 -4.34 -22.94
CA GLU A 437 3.55 -4.51 -21.78
C GLU A 437 3.30 -3.51 -20.65
N GLU A 438 2.70 -2.35 -20.96
CA GLU A 438 2.35 -1.33 -19.95
C GLU A 438 1.15 -1.73 -19.10
N PHE A 439 0.41 -2.77 -19.50
CA PHE A 439 -0.85 -3.18 -18.88
C PHE A 439 -0.76 -4.57 -18.26
N ASP A 440 -1.69 -4.84 -17.35
CA ASP A 440 -1.88 -6.15 -16.74
C ASP A 440 -3.15 -6.82 -17.26
N ILE A 441 -4.17 -6.02 -17.62
CA ILE A 441 -5.48 -6.49 -18.07
C ILE A 441 -5.97 -5.73 -19.31
N ILE A 442 -6.57 -6.46 -20.25
CA ILE A 442 -7.47 -5.93 -21.29
C ILE A 442 -8.88 -6.47 -21.06
N PHE A 443 -9.87 -5.59 -20.98
CA PHE A 443 -11.26 -5.94 -20.68
C PHE A 443 -12.16 -5.45 -21.80
N VAL A 444 -12.77 -6.38 -22.53
CA VAL A 444 -13.76 -6.07 -23.58
C VAL A 444 -15.16 -6.07 -22.98
N VAL A 445 -15.73 -4.89 -22.86
CA VAL A 445 -17.10 -4.70 -22.36
C VAL A 445 -18.10 -5.18 -23.41
N GLY A 446 -19.15 -5.86 -22.98
CA GLY A 446 -20.22 -6.33 -23.87
C GLY A 446 -21.33 -5.32 -24.09
N GLY A 447 -22.56 -5.80 -24.30
CA GLY A 447 -23.61 -5.14 -25.08
C GLY A 447 -23.53 -5.51 -26.54
N PHE A 448 -24.50 -5.10 -27.35
CA PHE A 448 -24.63 -5.67 -28.70
C PHE A 448 -23.59 -5.15 -29.70
N GLY A 449 -23.06 -3.94 -29.51
CA GLY A 449 -22.11 -3.29 -30.43
C GLY A 449 -20.88 -4.12 -30.87
N PRO A 450 -20.12 -4.77 -29.97
CA PRO A 450 -18.96 -5.61 -30.26
C PRO A 450 -19.15 -6.67 -31.36
N MET A 451 -20.38 -7.14 -31.58
CA MET A 451 -20.69 -8.10 -32.65
C MET A 451 -20.47 -7.50 -34.05
N TRP A 452 -20.60 -6.17 -34.20
CA TRP A 452 -20.43 -5.47 -35.47
C TRP A 452 -19.02 -4.92 -35.65
N ASP A 453 -18.49 -4.22 -34.66
CA ASP A 453 -17.20 -3.54 -34.78
C ASP A 453 -16.05 -4.41 -34.23
N LEU A 454 -16.02 -4.65 -32.91
CA LEU A 454 -14.85 -5.23 -32.24
C LEU A 454 -14.50 -6.65 -32.70
N ALA A 455 -15.49 -7.45 -33.12
CA ALA A 455 -15.28 -8.81 -33.65
C ALA A 455 -14.47 -8.84 -34.96
N THR A 456 -14.50 -7.75 -35.74
CA THR A 456 -13.84 -7.66 -37.05
C THR A 456 -12.84 -6.51 -37.17
N ASP A 457 -12.79 -5.62 -36.18
CA ASP A 457 -11.83 -4.52 -36.12
C ASP A 457 -10.39 -5.05 -35.99
N LYS A 458 -9.53 -4.62 -36.92
CA LYS A 458 -8.14 -5.09 -36.99
C LYS A 458 -7.32 -4.65 -35.78
N THR A 459 -7.63 -3.49 -35.20
CA THR A 459 -6.90 -2.95 -34.05
C THR A 459 -7.27 -3.71 -32.78
N SER A 460 -8.57 -3.98 -32.58
CA SER A 460 -9.10 -4.84 -31.51
C SER A 460 -8.44 -6.21 -31.53
N ILE A 461 -8.43 -6.86 -32.71
CA ILE A 461 -7.78 -8.17 -32.89
C ILE A 461 -6.29 -8.07 -32.56
N GLN A 462 -5.58 -7.10 -33.13
CA GLN A 462 -4.14 -6.93 -32.91
C GLN A 462 -3.81 -6.71 -31.42
N LEU A 463 -4.57 -5.88 -30.71
CA LEU A 463 -4.35 -5.63 -29.29
C LEU A 463 -4.56 -6.90 -28.46
N LEU A 464 -5.62 -7.66 -28.70
CA LEU A 464 -5.84 -8.92 -27.99
C LEU A 464 -4.72 -9.94 -28.28
N GLU A 465 -4.21 -9.99 -29.51
CA GLU A 465 -3.02 -10.82 -29.84
C GLU A 465 -1.76 -10.34 -29.10
N GLU A 466 -1.53 -9.03 -29.00
CA GLU A 466 -0.40 -8.44 -28.28
C GLU A 466 -0.47 -8.72 -26.77
N PHE A 467 -1.65 -8.54 -26.15
CA PHE A 467 -1.86 -8.83 -24.73
C PHE A 467 -1.70 -10.31 -24.42
N HIS A 468 -2.22 -11.20 -25.28
CA HIS A 468 -2.00 -12.64 -25.13
C HIS A 468 -0.52 -13.00 -25.25
N LYS A 469 0.20 -12.41 -26.22
CA LYS A 469 1.64 -12.63 -26.40
C LYS A 469 2.47 -12.14 -25.21
N ALA A 470 2.06 -11.04 -24.58
CA ALA A 470 2.69 -10.46 -23.40
C ALA A 470 2.25 -11.15 -22.08
N ASP A 471 1.56 -12.30 -22.15
CA ASP A 471 1.09 -13.07 -20.99
C ASP A 471 0.20 -12.26 -20.03
N LYS A 472 -0.62 -11.34 -20.57
CA LYS A 472 -1.55 -10.51 -19.79
C LYS A 472 -2.88 -11.22 -19.56
N ILE A 473 -3.73 -10.63 -18.73
CA ILE A 473 -5.09 -11.13 -18.48
C ILE A 473 -6.03 -10.52 -19.53
N LEU A 474 -6.76 -11.37 -20.25
CA LEU A 474 -7.77 -10.94 -21.22
C LEU A 474 -9.14 -11.32 -20.71
N VAL A 475 -10.07 -10.37 -20.78
CA VAL A 475 -11.41 -10.51 -20.22
C VAL A 475 -12.46 -10.18 -21.28
N GLY A 476 -13.44 -11.06 -21.48
CA GLY A 476 -14.59 -10.83 -22.35
C GLY A 476 -15.90 -10.99 -21.59
N LEU A 477 -16.79 -10.01 -21.65
CA LEU A 477 -18.09 -10.09 -20.98
C LEU A 477 -19.21 -10.08 -22.01
N CYS A 478 -20.17 -11.01 -21.88
CA CYS A 478 -21.37 -11.07 -22.71
C CYS A 478 -21.01 -11.15 -24.21
N HIS A 479 -21.54 -10.26 -25.04
CA HIS A 479 -21.14 -10.15 -26.45
C HIS A 479 -19.74 -9.54 -26.67
N GLY A 480 -19.11 -8.96 -25.65
CA GLY A 480 -17.70 -8.55 -25.69
C GLY A 480 -16.76 -9.72 -26.02
N SER A 481 -17.15 -10.96 -25.67
CA SER A 481 -16.46 -12.19 -26.07
C SER A 481 -16.35 -12.37 -27.60
N ALA A 482 -17.18 -11.68 -28.39
CA ALA A 482 -17.11 -11.70 -29.85
C ALA A 482 -15.76 -11.17 -30.39
N ALA A 483 -15.11 -10.24 -29.67
CA ALA A 483 -13.81 -9.69 -30.05
C ALA A 483 -12.70 -10.76 -30.15
N PHE A 484 -12.88 -11.91 -29.49
CA PHE A 484 -11.89 -12.98 -29.40
C PHE A 484 -11.97 -13.99 -30.56
N LEU A 485 -13.04 -13.97 -31.37
CA LEU A 485 -13.30 -15.00 -32.40
C LEU A 485 -12.23 -15.10 -33.48
N ASN A 486 -11.55 -13.99 -33.76
CA ASN A 486 -10.53 -13.87 -34.80
C ASN A 486 -9.11 -13.66 -34.26
N VAL A 487 -8.94 -13.68 -32.94
CA VAL A 487 -7.65 -13.51 -32.25
C VAL A 487 -6.85 -14.80 -32.32
N LYS A 488 -5.55 -14.68 -32.64
CA LYS A 488 -4.65 -15.82 -32.74
C LYS A 488 -3.53 -15.79 -31.71
N LYS A 489 -3.07 -16.97 -31.32
CA LYS A 489 -1.85 -17.18 -30.56
C LYS A 489 -0.64 -16.90 -31.47
N ALA A 490 0.54 -16.79 -30.86
CA ALA A 490 1.79 -16.55 -31.60
C ALA A 490 2.13 -17.65 -32.65
N ASP A 491 1.60 -18.87 -32.47
CA ASP A 491 1.74 -19.98 -33.42
C ASP A 491 0.69 -19.96 -34.55
N GLY A 492 -0.20 -18.97 -34.57
CA GLY A 492 -1.26 -18.79 -35.56
C GLY A 492 -2.55 -19.55 -35.27
N THR A 493 -2.61 -20.36 -34.19
CA THR A 493 -3.84 -21.05 -33.78
C THR A 493 -4.83 -20.08 -33.11
N PRO A 494 -6.16 -20.34 -33.13
CA PRO A 494 -7.12 -19.48 -32.45
C PRO A 494 -6.84 -19.39 -30.94
N VAL A 495 -6.97 -18.19 -30.35
CA VAL A 495 -6.73 -17.99 -28.91
C VAL A 495 -7.65 -18.85 -28.04
N LEU A 496 -8.89 -19.05 -28.49
CA LEU A 496 -9.90 -19.85 -27.80
C LEU A 496 -9.68 -21.36 -27.96
N ALA A 497 -8.83 -21.82 -28.88
CA ALA A 497 -8.71 -23.24 -29.18
C ALA A 497 -8.30 -24.06 -27.94
N GLY A 498 -9.21 -24.94 -27.50
CA GLY A 498 -9.03 -25.78 -26.32
C GLY A 498 -9.28 -25.08 -24.98
N GLU A 499 -9.71 -23.83 -24.97
CA GLU A 499 -10.02 -23.05 -23.76
C GLU A 499 -11.52 -23.12 -23.44
N ALA A 500 -11.86 -23.14 -22.15
CA ALA A 500 -13.24 -22.95 -21.73
C ALA A 500 -13.64 -21.48 -21.95
N VAL A 501 -14.84 -21.26 -22.48
CA VAL A 501 -15.32 -19.92 -22.85
C VAL A 501 -16.81 -19.79 -22.58
N THR A 502 -17.27 -18.59 -22.23
CA THR A 502 -18.68 -18.24 -22.19
C THR A 502 -18.93 -16.86 -22.81
N GLY A 503 -20.19 -16.52 -22.96
CA GLY A 503 -20.71 -15.31 -23.60
C GLY A 503 -22.21 -15.46 -23.78
N PHE A 504 -22.90 -14.44 -24.27
CA PHE A 504 -24.36 -14.46 -24.33
C PHE A 504 -24.88 -15.68 -25.12
N SER A 505 -25.82 -16.42 -24.52
CA SER A 505 -26.28 -17.70 -25.07
C SER A 505 -27.36 -17.54 -26.13
N ASP A 506 -27.53 -18.55 -26.99
CA ASP A 506 -28.54 -18.54 -28.06
C ASP A 506 -29.96 -18.41 -27.48
N LEU A 507 -30.21 -19.02 -26.31
CA LEU A 507 -31.49 -18.94 -25.62
C LEU A 507 -31.74 -17.54 -25.05
N GLU A 508 -30.71 -16.88 -24.51
CA GLU A 508 -30.82 -15.49 -24.04
C GLU A 508 -31.05 -14.54 -25.22
N GLU A 509 -30.42 -14.80 -26.37
CA GLU A 509 -30.63 -14.04 -27.61
C GLU A 509 -32.07 -14.20 -28.14
N GLU A 510 -32.61 -15.42 -28.18
CA GLU A 510 -34.02 -15.66 -28.56
C GLU A 510 -34.98 -14.88 -27.65
N GLN A 511 -34.74 -14.91 -26.33
CA GLN A 511 -35.56 -14.20 -25.35
C GLN A 511 -35.43 -12.68 -25.50
N ALA A 512 -34.21 -12.19 -25.75
CA ALA A 512 -33.94 -10.77 -26.00
C ALA A 512 -34.67 -10.27 -27.26
N TYR A 513 -34.74 -11.08 -28.32
CA TYR A 513 -35.56 -10.79 -29.49
C TYR A 513 -37.05 -10.79 -29.17
N ALA A 514 -37.54 -11.76 -28.39
CA ALA A 514 -38.95 -11.87 -28.04
C ALA A 514 -39.48 -10.63 -27.28
N ILE A 515 -38.64 -10.02 -26.45
CA ILE A 515 -38.97 -8.79 -25.71
C ILE A 515 -38.50 -7.50 -26.40
N LYS A 516 -38.01 -7.59 -27.64
CA LYS A 516 -37.56 -6.45 -28.47
C LYS A 516 -36.45 -5.61 -27.84
N VAL A 517 -35.51 -6.25 -27.14
CA VAL A 517 -34.30 -5.59 -26.63
C VAL A 517 -33.08 -5.86 -27.52
N ALA A 518 -33.06 -6.99 -28.23
CA ALA A 518 -32.01 -7.28 -29.21
C ALA A 518 -32.25 -6.51 -30.52
N PRO A 519 -31.23 -5.85 -31.09
CA PRO A 519 -31.33 -5.22 -32.40
C PRO A 519 -31.50 -6.29 -33.51
N PRO A 520 -32.29 -6.01 -34.56
CA PRO A 520 -32.43 -6.92 -35.68
C PRO A 520 -31.11 -7.05 -36.45
N GLY A 521 -30.88 -8.24 -37.02
CA GLY A 521 -29.75 -8.46 -37.93
C GLY A 521 -28.41 -8.68 -37.23
N MET A 522 -28.40 -9.46 -36.15
CA MET A 522 -27.14 -9.93 -35.55
C MET A 522 -26.22 -10.53 -36.63
N PRO A 523 -24.93 -10.15 -36.68
CA PRO A 523 -24.04 -10.61 -37.74
C PRO A 523 -23.80 -12.13 -37.74
N PHE A 524 -23.89 -12.78 -36.57
CA PHE A 524 -23.72 -14.22 -36.36
C PHE A 524 -24.25 -14.64 -34.98
N ASP A 525 -24.40 -15.94 -34.75
CA ASP A 525 -24.78 -16.52 -33.46
C ASP A 525 -23.52 -16.65 -32.57
N LEU A 526 -23.50 -15.93 -31.44
CA LEU A 526 -22.30 -15.83 -30.59
C LEU A 526 -21.93 -17.17 -29.93
N GLU A 527 -22.88 -17.84 -29.28
CA GLU A 527 -22.64 -19.13 -28.61
C GLU A 527 -22.07 -20.15 -29.60
N LYS A 528 -22.69 -20.27 -30.78
CA LYS A 528 -22.20 -21.16 -31.84
C LYS A 528 -20.78 -20.82 -32.28
N ALA A 529 -20.48 -19.54 -32.51
CA ALA A 529 -19.16 -19.10 -32.92
C ALA A 529 -18.09 -19.37 -31.84
N LEU A 530 -18.39 -19.08 -30.57
CA LEU A 530 -17.50 -19.36 -29.44
C LEU A 530 -17.28 -20.87 -29.26
N ASN A 531 -18.34 -21.67 -29.41
CA ASN A 531 -18.25 -23.12 -29.33
C ASN A 531 -17.39 -23.71 -30.46
N GLU A 532 -17.53 -23.20 -31.68
CA GLU A 532 -16.69 -23.61 -32.81
C GLU A 532 -15.22 -23.25 -32.58
N LYS A 533 -14.91 -22.00 -32.18
CA LYS A 533 -13.54 -21.53 -31.98
C LYS A 533 -12.85 -22.18 -30.78
N SER A 534 -13.61 -22.56 -29.76
CA SER A 534 -13.07 -23.25 -28.58
C SER A 534 -12.86 -24.74 -28.77
N GLY A 535 -13.42 -25.33 -29.84
CA GLY A 535 -13.40 -26.77 -30.08
C GLY A 535 -14.40 -27.53 -29.21
N GLY A 536 -15.57 -26.95 -28.98
CA GLY A 536 -16.66 -27.59 -28.23
C GLY A 536 -16.65 -27.32 -26.72
N LYS A 537 -15.99 -26.25 -26.26
CA LYS A 537 -15.81 -25.92 -24.83
C LYS A 537 -16.56 -24.66 -24.40
N TYR A 538 -17.65 -24.33 -25.08
CA TYR A 538 -18.55 -23.30 -24.61
C TYR A 538 -19.32 -23.78 -23.38
N GLU A 539 -19.30 -22.99 -22.32
CA GLU A 539 -20.03 -23.22 -21.07
C GLU A 539 -21.11 -22.16 -20.87
N LYS A 540 -22.21 -22.54 -20.22
CA LYS A 540 -23.29 -21.64 -19.86
C LYS A 540 -23.98 -22.07 -18.57
N ALA A 541 -24.63 -21.12 -17.93
CA ALA A 541 -25.51 -21.34 -16.81
C ALA A 541 -26.62 -22.35 -17.16
N ALA A 542 -27.09 -23.08 -16.15
CA ALA A 542 -28.21 -24.01 -16.28
C ALA A 542 -29.53 -23.27 -16.58
N GLU A 543 -29.69 -22.05 -16.06
CA GLU A 543 -30.85 -21.19 -16.29
C GLU A 543 -30.42 -19.94 -17.07
N ALA A 544 -31.20 -19.55 -18.07
CA ALA A 544 -30.95 -18.31 -18.83
C ALA A 544 -30.95 -17.10 -17.89
N TRP A 545 -30.09 -16.11 -18.14
CA TRP A 545 -29.86 -14.90 -17.34
C TRP A 545 -29.22 -15.12 -15.97
N ALA A 546 -28.98 -16.36 -15.53
CA ALA A 546 -28.22 -16.60 -14.32
C ALA A 546 -26.73 -16.23 -14.54
N PRO A 547 -26.04 -15.69 -13.53
CA PRO A 547 -24.62 -15.38 -13.63
C PRO A 547 -23.79 -16.64 -13.90
N HIS A 548 -22.80 -16.51 -14.79
CA HIS A 548 -21.84 -17.56 -15.06
C HIS A 548 -20.51 -16.98 -15.53
N VAL A 549 -19.44 -17.41 -14.87
CA VAL A 549 -18.06 -16.97 -15.13
C VAL A 549 -17.20 -18.19 -15.40
N VAL A 550 -16.38 -18.10 -16.44
CA VAL A 550 -15.41 -19.12 -16.82
C VAL A 550 -14.01 -18.51 -16.70
N VAL A 551 -13.12 -19.23 -16.02
CA VAL A 551 -11.71 -18.87 -15.86
C VAL A 551 -10.86 -19.98 -16.46
N SER A 552 -9.97 -19.65 -17.41
CA SER A 552 -9.08 -20.65 -18.00
C SER A 552 -8.14 -21.26 -16.95
N PRO A 553 -7.64 -22.50 -17.12
CA PRO A 553 -6.67 -23.10 -16.21
C PRO A 553 -5.37 -22.29 -16.05
N SER A 554 -4.98 -21.56 -17.11
CA SER A 554 -3.85 -20.64 -17.09
C SER A 554 -4.14 -19.33 -16.33
N LYS A 555 -5.41 -19.06 -16.02
CA LYS A 555 -5.91 -17.81 -15.42
C LYS A 555 -5.59 -16.57 -16.26
N LYS A 556 -5.45 -16.74 -17.58
CA LYS A 556 -5.17 -15.65 -18.52
C LYS A 556 -6.37 -15.25 -19.36
N LEU A 557 -7.38 -16.13 -19.48
CA LEU A 557 -8.63 -15.83 -20.18
C LEU A 557 -9.78 -15.97 -19.20
N LEU A 558 -10.56 -14.91 -19.05
CA LEU A 558 -11.75 -14.89 -18.21
C LEU A 558 -12.94 -14.43 -19.03
N PHE A 559 -14.07 -15.10 -18.87
CA PHE A 559 -15.29 -14.79 -19.60
C PHE A 559 -16.50 -14.75 -18.67
N GLY A 560 -17.38 -13.77 -18.86
CA GLY A 560 -18.69 -13.69 -18.21
C GLY A 560 -19.81 -13.83 -19.23
N GLN A 561 -20.88 -14.56 -18.87
CA GLN A 561 -21.90 -14.94 -19.85
C GLN A 561 -22.81 -13.78 -20.26
N ASN A 562 -23.28 -12.96 -19.31
CA ASN A 562 -24.38 -12.02 -19.51
C ASN A 562 -24.25 -10.83 -18.53
N PRO A 563 -25.15 -9.82 -18.55
CA PRO A 563 -25.09 -8.71 -17.60
C PRO A 563 -25.04 -9.11 -16.13
N GLY A 564 -25.73 -10.20 -15.74
CA GLY A 564 -25.73 -10.71 -14.36
C GLY A 564 -24.37 -11.25 -13.91
N SER A 565 -23.48 -11.56 -14.86
CA SER A 565 -22.13 -12.08 -14.60
C SER A 565 -21.09 -10.97 -14.37
N ALA A 566 -21.45 -9.70 -14.57
CA ALA A 566 -20.50 -8.59 -14.61
C ALA A 566 -19.74 -8.40 -13.29
N HIS A 567 -20.46 -8.39 -12.16
CA HIS A 567 -19.85 -8.27 -10.83
C HIS A 567 -18.94 -9.46 -10.51
N ASP A 568 -19.44 -10.69 -10.67
CA ASP A 568 -18.71 -11.91 -10.34
C ASP A 568 -17.45 -12.06 -11.21
N LEU A 569 -17.52 -11.68 -12.49
CA LEU A 569 -16.37 -11.66 -13.38
C LEU A 569 -15.28 -10.72 -12.86
N ALA A 570 -15.66 -9.52 -12.42
CA ALA A 570 -14.72 -8.55 -11.88
C ALA A 570 -14.08 -9.02 -10.57
N VAL A 571 -14.83 -9.73 -9.73
CA VAL A 571 -14.30 -10.38 -8.52
C VAL A 571 -13.27 -11.45 -8.87
N GLU A 572 -13.52 -12.29 -9.89
CA GLU A 572 -12.55 -13.29 -10.35
C GLU A 572 -11.30 -12.65 -10.95
N VAL A 573 -11.42 -11.57 -11.74
CA VAL A 573 -10.28 -10.79 -12.23
C VAL A 573 -9.42 -10.31 -11.06
N LEU A 574 -10.04 -9.77 -10.00
CA LEU A 574 -9.32 -9.30 -8.83
C LEU A 574 -8.60 -10.44 -8.08
N LYS A 575 -9.22 -11.62 -7.97
CA LYS A 575 -8.56 -12.81 -7.37
C LYS A 575 -7.36 -13.26 -8.18
N VAL A 576 -7.45 -13.23 -9.51
CA VAL A 576 -6.32 -13.57 -10.39
C VAL A 576 -5.17 -12.57 -10.20
N LEU A 577 -5.47 -11.27 -10.17
CA LEU A 577 -4.47 -10.22 -9.90
C LEU A 577 -3.78 -10.41 -8.53
N GLN A 578 -4.54 -10.79 -7.51
CA GLN A 578 -4.03 -10.95 -6.14
C GLN A 578 -3.36 -12.31 -5.89
N GLY A 579 -3.39 -13.23 -6.86
CA GLY A 579 -2.85 -14.59 -6.70
C GLY A 579 -3.64 -15.47 -5.73
N THR A 580 -4.94 -15.18 -5.50
CA THR A 580 -5.80 -15.83 -4.51
C THR A 580 -6.83 -16.80 -5.12
N SER A 581 -6.71 -17.09 -6.41
CA SER A 581 -7.61 -17.97 -7.19
C SER A 581 -7.26 -19.46 -7.12
#